data_AF-A0A957AD90-F1
#
_entry.id   AF-A0A957AD90-F1
#
_cell.length_a   1.000
_cell.length_b   1.000
_cell.length_c   1.000
_cell.angle_alpha   90.00
_cell.angle_beta   90.00
_cell.angle_gamma   90.00
#
_symmetry.space_group_name_H-M   'P 1'
#
loop_
_entity.id
_entity.type
_entity.pdbx_description
1 polymer ?
#
loop_
_entity_poly.entity_id
_entity_poly.type
_entity_poly.pdbx_seq_one_letter_code
_entity_poly.pdbx_strand_id
1 'polypeptide(L)'
;MATVHIPAHWRELTDGRDTVEVPGRSLGAVVDELGRMYPEMKRVLLDEGALRGEVAIAINSVITENGVLEPVEDGDEIFLLPAIAGG
;
A
#
# COMPACT_ATOMS: atom_id res chain seq x y z
N MET A 1 -13.45 -1.41 -5.16
CA MET A 1 -12.61 -0.40 -4.47
C MET A 1 -12.01 -1.08 -3.25
N ALA A 2 -10.72 -0.90 -3.02
CA ALA A 2 -10.04 -1.39 -1.83
C ALA A 2 -9.75 -0.22 -0.87
N THR A 3 -9.72 -0.51 0.42
CA THR A 3 -9.42 0.48 1.45
C THR A 3 -7.98 0.33 1.88
N VAL A 4 -7.14 1.32 1.58
CA VAL A 4 -5.73 1.33 1.96
C VAL A 4 -5.55 2.06 3.28
N HIS A 5 -5.11 1.33 4.30
CA HIS A 5 -4.79 1.83 5.64
C HIS A 5 -3.35 2.34 5.69
N ILE A 6 -3.22 3.62 6.03
CA ILE A 6 -1.98 4.36 6.07
C ILE A 6 -1.47 4.42 7.52
N PRO A 7 -0.29 3.86 7.80
CA PRO A 7 0.26 3.87 9.14
C PRO A 7 0.70 5.29 9.53
N ALA A 8 0.72 5.57 10.83
CA ALA A 8 0.83 6.93 11.37
C ALA A 8 2.00 7.76 10.79
N HIS A 9 3.15 7.14 10.55
CA HIS A 9 4.36 7.76 10.03
C HIS A 9 4.29 8.13 8.54
N TRP A 10 3.35 7.56 7.78
CA TRP A 10 3.13 7.90 6.37
C TRP A 10 1.88 8.75 6.13
N ARG A 11 1.10 9.06 7.18
CA ARG A 11 -0.12 9.88 7.03
C ARG A 11 0.17 11.26 6.48
N GLU A 12 1.31 11.86 6.84
CA GLU A 12 1.75 13.15 6.28
C GLU A 12 1.92 13.11 4.75
N LEU A 13 2.15 11.93 4.16
CA LEU A 13 2.26 11.73 2.72
C LEU A 13 0.90 11.57 2.02
N THR A 14 -0.19 11.51 2.79
CA THR A 14 -1.57 11.32 2.32
C THR A 14 -2.51 12.40 2.86
N ASP A 15 -2.01 13.63 3.03
CA ASP A 15 -2.74 14.78 3.59
C ASP A 15 -3.30 14.54 5.01
N GLY A 16 -2.62 13.70 5.80
CA GLY A 16 -3.04 13.33 7.15
C GLY A 16 -4.14 12.26 7.20
N ARG A 17 -4.50 11.66 6.06
CA ARG A 17 -5.49 10.57 6.01
C ARG A 17 -4.91 9.29 6.59
N ASP A 18 -5.73 8.58 7.36
CA ASP A 18 -5.42 7.25 7.87
C ASP A 18 -5.93 6.15 6.94
N THR A 19 -6.89 6.46 6.07
CA THR A 19 -7.50 5.55 5.11
C THR A 19 -7.71 6.23 3.76
N VAL A 20 -7.46 5.51 2.67
CA VAL A 20 -7.66 5.98 1.30
C VAL A 20 -8.36 4.89 0.50
N GLU A 21 -9.51 5.20 -0.09
CA GLU A 21 -10.18 4.31 -1.02
C GLU A 21 -9.52 4.40 -2.40
N VAL A 22 -9.09 3.27 -2.93
CA VAL A 22 -8.38 3.19 -4.21
C VAL A 22 -9.00 2.11 -5.09
N PRO A 23 -9.33 2.40 -6.36
CA PRO A 23 -9.79 1.39 -7.30
C PRO A 23 -8.63 0.51 -7.79
N GLY A 24 -8.84 -0.80 -7.86
CA GLY A 24 -7.87 -1.74 -8.42
C GLY A 24 -8.36 -3.18 -8.28
N ARG A 25 -7.85 -4.07 -9.14
CA ARG A 25 -8.13 -5.53 -9.09
C ARG A 25 -6.90 -6.36 -8.69
N SER A 26 -5.80 -5.69 -8.45
CA SER A 26 -4.54 -6.29 -7.98
C SER A 26 -3.79 -5.28 -7.14
N LEU A 27 -2.88 -5.76 -6.30
CA LEU A 27 -2.09 -4.89 -5.45
C LEU A 27 -1.25 -3.91 -6.28
N GLY A 28 -0.69 -4.35 -7.41
CA GLY A 28 0.05 -3.47 -8.31
C GLY A 28 -0.81 -2.33 -8.87
N ALA A 29 -2.07 -2.61 -9.23
CA ALA A 29 -2.99 -1.59 -9.71
C ALA A 29 -3.37 -0.60 -8.60
N VAL A 30 -3.62 -1.10 -7.39
CA VAL A 30 -3.92 -0.25 -6.23
C VAL A 30 -2.74 0.64 -5.87
N VAL A 31 -1.51 0.10 -5.82
CA VAL A 31 -0.31 0.88 -5.50
C VAL A 31 0.00 1.91 -6.59
N ASP A 32 -0.21 1.58 -7.87
CA ASP A 32 -0.02 2.57 -8.94
C ASP A 32 -1.02 3.72 -8.85
N GLU A 33 -2.32 3.43 -8.66
CA GLU A 33 -3.34 4.47 -8.50
C GLU A 33 -3.16 5.28 -7.22
N LEU A 34 -2.83 4.64 -6.10
CA LEU A 34 -2.44 5.34 -4.86
C LEU A 34 -1.25 6.28 -5.12
N GLY A 35 -0.26 5.82 -5.87
CA GLY A 35 0.91 6.61 -6.24
C GLY A 35 0.62 7.74 -7.23
N ARG A 36 -0.48 7.67 -7.98
CA ARG A 36 -0.95 8.78 -8.84
C ARG A 36 -1.68 9.84 -8.03
N MET A 37 -2.40 9.44 -6.98
CA MET A 37 -3.04 10.34 -6.03
C MET A 37 -2.01 11.00 -5.11
N TYR A 38 -1.01 10.23 -4.67
CA TYR A 38 0.02 10.63 -3.71
C TYR A 38 1.42 10.25 -4.23
N PRO A 39 2.06 11.11 -5.05
CA PRO A 39 3.36 10.83 -5.65
C PRO A 39 4.46 10.53 -4.62
N GLU A 40 4.41 11.17 -3.46
CA GLU A 40 5.33 10.97 -2.34
C GLU A 40 5.21 9.56 -1.76
N MET A 41 3.99 9.03 -1.63
CA MET A 41 3.74 7.66 -1.21
C MET A 41 4.34 6.67 -2.23
N LYS A 42 4.22 6.96 -3.53
CA LYS A 42 4.82 6.11 -4.58
C LYS A 42 6.33 5.92 -4.39
N ARG A 43 7.04 6.98 -3.97
CA ARG A 43 8.50 6.93 -3.74
C ARG A 43 8.89 6.11 -2.52
N VAL A 44 7.98 6.00 -1.55
CA VAL A 44 8.18 5.22 -0.33
C VAL A 44 7.83 3.75 -0.54
N LEU A 45 6.83 3.45 -1.38
CA LEU A 45 6.38 2.08 -1.63
C LEU A 45 7.13 1.40 -2.78
N LEU A 46 7.52 2.16 -3.82
CA LEU A 46 8.15 1.61 -5.02
C LEU A 46 9.61 2.05 -5.17
N ASP A 47 10.42 1.16 -5.75
CA ASP A 47 11.76 1.42 -6.24
C ASP A 47 11.90 0.83 -7.64
N GLU A 48 12.28 1.67 -8.62
CA GLU A 48 12.36 1.29 -10.04
C GLU A 48 11.11 0.58 -10.61
N GLY A 49 9.93 0.82 -10.01
CA GLY A 49 8.66 0.22 -10.42
C GLY A 49 8.31 -1.11 -9.73
N ALA A 50 9.17 -1.61 -8.84
CA ALA A 50 8.90 -2.76 -7.98
C ALA A 50 8.57 -2.31 -6.54
N LEU A 51 7.81 -3.11 -5.80
CA LEU A 51 7.61 -2.87 -4.37
C LEU A 51 8.95 -2.97 -3.62
N ARG A 52 9.22 -1.99 -2.75
CA ARG A 52 10.39 -2.01 -1.89
C ARG A 52 10.30 -3.18 -0.92
N GLY A 53 11.40 -3.94 -0.79
CA GLY A 53 11.49 -5.05 0.18
C GLY A 53 11.39 -4.59 1.64
N GLU A 54 11.56 -3.30 1.90
CA GLU A 54 11.40 -2.66 3.21
C GLU A 54 9.92 -2.32 3.52
N VAL A 55 8.99 -2.65 2.64
CA VAL A 55 7.55 -2.43 2.82
C VAL A 55 6.85 -3.76 2.76
N ALA A 56 6.25 -4.16 3.88
CA ALA A 56 5.33 -5.29 3.90
C ALA A 56 3.92 -4.79 3.63
N ILE A 57 3.14 -5.56 2.89
CA ILE A 57 1.74 -5.25 2.61
C ILE A 57 0.90 -6.44 3.07
N ALA A 58 -0.17 -6.16 3.79
CA ALA A 58 -1.14 -7.17 4.18
C ALA A 58 -2.50 -6.87 3.57
N ILE A 59 -3.20 -7.90 3.10
CA ILE A 59 -4.59 -7.82 2.64
C ILE A 59 -5.43 -8.59 3.64
N ASN A 60 -6.47 -7.96 4.20
CA ASN A 60 -7.35 -8.57 5.20
C ASN A 60 -6.59 -9.23 6.37
N SER A 61 -5.56 -8.54 6.89
CA SER A 61 -4.66 -9.02 7.96
C SER A 61 -3.72 -10.17 7.60
N VAL A 62 -3.60 -10.55 6.32
CA VAL A 62 -2.66 -11.57 5.85
C VAL A 62 -1.56 -10.91 5.03
N ILE A 63 -0.30 -11.09 5.44
CA ILE A 63 0.85 -10.58 4.68
C ILE A 63 0.92 -11.32 3.34
N THR A 64 0.95 -10.56 2.24
CA THR A 64 1.11 -11.15 0.89
C THR A 64 2.58 -11.28 0.54
N GLU A 65 2.94 -12.44 0.00
CA GLU A 65 4.27 -12.74 -0.53
C GLU A 65 4.33 -12.60 -2.06
N ASN A 66 3.17 -12.54 -2.74
CA ASN A 66 3.10 -12.41 -4.21
C ASN A 66 3.30 -10.95 -4.68
N GLY A 67 3.43 -10.01 -3.74
CA GLY A 67 3.66 -8.60 -4.02
C GLY A 67 2.59 -8.04 -4.95
N VAL A 68 3.02 -7.37 -6.04
CA VAL A 68 2.14 -6.66 -6.98
C VAL A 68 1.12 -7.55 -7.71
N LEU A 69 1.32 -8.87 -7.73
CA LEU A 69 0.45 -9.83 -8.42
C LEU A 69 -0.73 -10.29 -7.56
N GLU A 70 -0.75 -9.98 -6.27
CA GLU A 70 -1.82 -10.39 -5.39
C GLU A 70 -3.17 -9.82 -5.88
N PRO A 71 -4.20 -10.66 -6.09
CA PRO A 71 -5.52 -10.18 -6.46
C PRO A 71 -6.12 -9.35 -5.33
N VAL A 72 -6.89 -8.33 -5.70
CA VAL A 72 -7.61 -7.46 -4.77
C VAL A 72 -9.07 -7.43 -5.20
N GLU A 73 -9.95 -7.70 -4.25
CA GLU A 73 -11.40 -7.66 -4.43
C GLU A 73 -11.99 -6.35 -3.90
N ASP A 74 -13.22 -6.07 -4.32
CA ASP A 74 -13.96 -4.92 -3.82
C ASP A 74 -14.33 -5.13 -2.35
N GLY A 75 -13.92 -4.19 -1.49
CA GLY A 75 -14.10 -4.26 -0.05
C GLY A 75 -12.88 -4.77 0.72
N ASP A 76 -11.81 -5.19 0.03
CA ASP A 76 -10.58 -5.61 0.68
C ASP A 76 -9.90 -4.46 1.44
N GLU A 77 -9.33 -4.81 2.59
CA GLU A 77 -8.54 -3.89 3.41
C GLU A 77 -7.05 -4.16 3.22
N ILE A 78 -6.33 -3.17 2.72
CA ILE A 78 -4.90 -3.23 2.47
C ILE A 78 -4.17 -2.43 3.54
N PHE A 79 -3.28 -3.07 4.28
CA PHE A 79 -2.49 -2.45 5.33
C PHE A 79 -1.05 -2.28 4.86
N LEU A 80 -0.59 -1.04 4.87
CA LEU A 80 0.80 -0.71 4.59
C LEU A 80 1.61 -0.81 5.88
N LEU A 81 2.59 -1.71 5.90
CA LEU A 81 3.43 -1.97 7.06
C LEU A 81 4.86 -1.51 6.75
N PRO A 82 5.44 -0.57 7.52
CA PRO A 82 6.86 -0.31 7.43
C PRO A 82 7.59 -1.58 7.87
N ALA A 83 8.72 -1.90 7.25
CA ALA A 83 9.65 -2.86 7.85
C ALA A 83 10.12 -2.28 9.18
N ILE A 84 9.49 -2.70 10.28
CA ILE A 84 10.03 -2.49 11.61
C ILE A 84 11.22 -3.43 11.69
N ALA A 85 12.41 -2.87 11.49
CA ALA A 85 13.62 -3.48 12.01
C ALA A 85 13.39 -3.69 13.50
N GLY A 86 13.09 -4.94 13.89
CA GLY A 86 12.98 -5.31 15.29
C GLY A 86 14.27 -4.86 15.99
N GLY A 87 14.10 -4.07 17.06
CA GLY A 87 15.20 -3.65 17.92
C GLY A 87 15.85 -4.82 18.65
#